data_AF-L0KWY6-F1
#
_entry.id   AF-L0KWY6-F1
#
_cell.length_a   1.000
_cell.length_b   1.000
_cell.length_c   1.000
_cell.angle_alpha   90.00
_cell.angle_beta   90.00
_cell.angle_gamma   90.00
#
_symmetry.space_group_name_H-M   'P 1'
#
loop_
_entity.id
_entity.type
_entity.pdbx_description
1 polymer ?
#
loop_
_entity_poly.entity_id
_entity_poly.type
_entity_poly.pdbx_seq_one_letter_code
_entity_poly.pdbx_strand_id
1 'polypeptide(L)' 'MYTLSTCPWCKKSKSFFAEKNIPFEFIDYDKASEEEKQKIREVCSTYGEGIAFPFVIIGDDAVVGYNPQKYMKLLES' A
#
# COMPACT_ATOMS: atom_id res chain seq x y z
N MET A 1 1.40 -0.54 -4.12
CA MET A 1 1.47 -0.23 -2.66
C MET A 1 1.92 1.21 -2.46
N TYR A 2 1.17 2.04 -1.75
CA TYR A 2 1.65 3.37 -1.37
C TYR A 2 2.24 3.33 0.03
N THR A 3 3.43 3.92 0.19
CA THR A 3 4.21 3.84 1.41
C THR A 3 4.85 5.16 1.79
N LEU A 4 5.42 5.23 2.99
CA LEU A 4 6.40 6.25 3.35
C LEU A 4 7.77 5.60 3.52
N SER A 5 8.80 6.26 3.03
CA SER A 5 10.17 5.73 3.08
C SER A 5 10.72 5.57 4.50
N THR A 6 10.14 6.31 5.45
CA THR A 6 10.51 6.32 6.88
C THR A 6 9.58 5.51 7.78
N CYS A 7 8.48 4.95 7.24
CA CYS A 7 7.47 4.26 8.05
C CYS A 7 7.86 2.78 8.32
N PRO A 8 7.95 2.35 9.60
CA PRO A 8 8.31 0.97 9.92
C PRO A 8 7.26 -0.05 9.45
N TRP A 9 5.98 0.30 9.47
CA TRP A 9 4.89 -0.55 8.99
C TRP A 9 4.89 -0.71 7.47
N CYS A 10 5.32 0.33 6.75
CA CYS A 10 5.54 0.24 5.31
C CYS A 10 6.67 -0.73 4.99
N LYS A 11 7.80 -0.63 5.71
CA LYS A 11 8.90 -1.59 5.56
C LYS A 11 8.45 -3.03 5.82
N LYS A 12 7.70 -3.26 6.90
CA LYS A 12 7.13 -4.58 7.22
C LYS A 12 6.20 -5.09 6.11
N SER A 13 5.36 -4.23 5.53
CA SER A 13 4.50 -4.63 4.40
C SER A 13 5.32 -5.03 3.18
N LYS A 14 6.31 -4.23 2.76
CA LYS A 14 7.19 -4.58 1.64
C LYS A 14 7.92 -5.90 1.89
N SER A 15 8.46 -6.10 3.10
CA SER A 15 9.10 -7.36 3.50
C SER A 15 8.16 -8.54 3.44
N PHE A 16 6.92 -8.41 3.90
CA PHE A 16 5.93 -9.49 3.84
C PHE A 16 5.71 -9.98 2.41
N PHE A 17 5.47 -9.08 1.46
CA PHE A 17 5.26 -9.46 0.05
C PHE A 17 6.54 -10.06 -0.56
N ALA A 18 7.70 -9.47 -0.27
CA ALA A 18 8.99 -9.98 -0.74
C ALA A 18 9.32 -11.39 -0.21
N GLU A 19 9.17 -11.63 1.09
CA GLU A 19 9.44 -12.92 1.75
C GLU A 19 8.52 -14.04 1.24
N LYS A 20 7.30 -13.68 0.80
CA LYS A 20 6.34 -14.61 0.20
C LYS A 20 6.51 -14.77 -1.31
N ASN A 21 7.50 -14.11 -1.92
CA ASN A 21 7.71 -14.07 -3.37
C ASN A 21 6.48 -13.59 -4.15
N ILE A 22 5.68 -12.71 -3.55
CA ILE A 22 4.53 -12.09 -4.22
C ILE A 22 5.04 -10.83 -4.93
N PRO A 23 4.91 -10.72 -6.26
CA PRO A 23 5.28 -9.50 -6.98
C PRO A 23 4.48 -8.31 -6.47
N PHE A 24 5.14 -7.19 -6.21
CA PHE A 24 4.48 -5.95 -5.82
C PHE A 24 5.27 -4.75 -6.33
N GLU A 25 4.54 -3.68 -6.62
CA GLU A 25 5.10 -2.37 -6.89
C GLU A 25 4.81 -1.45 -5.72
N PHE A 26 5.70 -0.48 -5.49
CA PHE A 26 5.47 0.54 -4.47
C PHE A 26 5.91 1.93 -4.92
N ILE A 27 5.26 2.93 -4.35
CA ILE A 27 5.66 4.34 -4.44
C ILE A 27 5.78 4.88 -3.01
N ASP A 28 6.95 5.46 -2.71
CA ASP A 28 7.16 6.21 -1.46
C ASP A 28 6.60 7.62 -1.63
N TYR A 29 5.44 7.87 -1.02
CA TYR A 29 4.68 9.11 -1.12
C TYR A 29 5.48 10.34 -0.69
N ASP A 30 6.33 10.22 0.33
CA ASP A 30 7.20 11.29 0.82
C ASP A 30 8.30 11.70 -0.18
N LYS A 31 8.60 10.83 -1.16
CA LYS A 31 9.59 11.07 -2.21
C LYS A 31 8.99 11.38 -3.57
N ALA A 32 7.67 11.28 -3.71
CA ALA A 32 6.95 11.51 -4.94
C ALA A 32 6.80 13.02 -5.24
N SER A 33 6.63 13.33 -6.53
CA SER A 33 6.25 14.68 -6.98
C SER A 33 4.89 15.12 -6.41
N GLU A 34 4.58 16.41 -6.44
CA GLU A 34 3.28 16.89 -5.98
C GLU A 34 2.13 16.37 -6.87
N GLU A 35 2.38 16.22 -8.18
CA GLU A 35 1.45 15.61 -9.12
C GLU A 35 1.18 14.14 -8.78
N GLU A 36 2.20 13.36 -8.47
CA GLU A 36 2.02 11.96 -8.03
C GLU A 36 1.33 11.86 -6.68
N LYS A 37 1.68 12.72 -5.72
CA LYS A 37 0.98 12.78 -4.42
C LYS A 37 -0.51 13.07 -4.59
N GLN A 38 -0.86 13.96 -5.51
CA GLN A 38 -2.27 14.25 -5.82
C GLN A 38 -2.97 13.03 -6.42
N LYS A 39 -2.36 12.35 -7.38
CA LYS A 39 -2.89 11.09 -7.94
C LYS A 39 -3.08 10.02 -6.87
N ILE A 40 -2.11 9.85 -5.97
CA ILE A 40 -2.21 8.89 -4.86
C ILE A 40 -3.39 9.22 -3.96
N ARG A 41 -3.60 10.51 -3.62
CA ARG A 41 -4.77 10.95 -2.83
C ARG A 41 -6.09 10.63 -3.51
N GLU A 42 -6.18 10.88 -4.81
CA GLU A 42 -7.37 10.57 -5.61
C GLU A 42 -7.64 9.05 -5.61
N VAL A 43 -6.60 8.24 -5.84
CA VAL A 43 -6.73 6.77 -5.76
C VAL A 43 -7.18 6.33 -4.38
N CYS A 44 -6.57 6.78 -3.29
CA CYS A 44 -7.03 6.37 -1.94
C CYS A 44 -8.51 6.73 -1.71
N SER A 45 -8.94 7.90 -2.17
CA SER A 45 -10.33 8.36 -2.09
C SER A 45 -11.31 7.45 -2.85
N THR A 46 -10.92 6.87 -3.99
CA THR A 46 -11.80 5.94 -4.74
C THR A 46 -12.11 4.65 -3.98
N TYR A 47 -11.26 4.27 -3.02
CA TYR A 47 -11.50 3.13 -2.13
C TYR A 47 -12.28 3.52 -0.87
N GLY A 48 -12.74 4.78 -0.76
CA GLY A 48 -13.47 5.27 0.41
C GLY A 48 -12.58 5.49 1.64
N GLU A 49 -11.26 5.49 1.47
CA GLU A 49 -10.28 5.55 2.55
C GLU A 49 -9.52 6.87 2.54
N GLY A 50 -9.20 7.38 3.73
CA GLY A 50 -8.30 8.52 3.88
C GLY A 50 -6.86 8.16 3.52
N ILE A 51 -6.01 9.16 3.34
CA ILE A 51 -4.57 8.91 3.11
C ILE A 51 -3.90 8.41 4.39
N ALA A 52 -3.55 7.13 4.41
CA ALA A 52 -2.80 6.49 5.49
C ALA A 52 -1.89 5.42 4.91
N PHE A 53 -0.76 5.18 5.59
CA PHE A 53 0.31 4.32 5.06
C PHE A 53 0.67 3.20 6.04
N PRO A 54 0.97 1.99 5.55
CA PRO A 54 0.94 1.56 4.16
C PRO A 54 -0.50 1.46 3.61
N PHE A 55 -0.67 1.79 2.33
CA PHE A 55 -1.91 1.58 1.58
C PHE A 55 -1.66 0.49 0.54
N VAL A 56 -2.26 -0.68 0.73
CA VAL A 56 -2.03 -1.85 -0.13
C VAL A 56 -3.28 -2.13 -0.94
N ILE A 57 -3.18 -1.98 -2.26
CA ILE A 57 -4.23 -2.37 -3.19
C ILE A 57 -3.95 -3.80 -3.65
N ILE A 58 -4.94 -4.67 -3.56
CA ILE A 58 -4.89 -6.08 -3.96
C ILE A 58 -6.18 -6.36 -4.73
N GLY A 59 -6.07 -6.59 -6.05
CA GLY A 59 -7.24 -6.68 -6.92
C GLY A 59 -8.05 -5.38 -6.88
N ASP A 60 -9.35 -5.49 -6.64
CA ASP A 60 -10.29 -4.37 -6.52
C ASP A 60 -10.46 -3.87 -5.07
N ASP A 61 -9.68 -4.40 -4.12
CA ASP A 61 -9.76 -4.09 -2.70
C ASP A 61 -8.53 -3.33 -2.20
N ALA A 62 -8.71 -2.60 -1.10
CA ALA A 62 -7.65 -1.93 -0.38
C ALA A 62 -7.53 -2.36 1.09
N VAL A 63 -6.29 -2.29 1.58
CA VAL A 63 -5.92 -2.51 2.97
C VAL A 63 -5.08 -1.35 3.44
N VAL A 64 -5.60 -0.63 4.43
CA VAL A 64 -4.89 0.44 5.12
C VAL A 64 -4.20 -0.13 6.37
N GLY A 65 -2.91 0.19 6.53
CA GLY A 65 -2.09 -0.29 7.64
C GLY A 65 -1.49 -1.68 7.41
N TYR A 66 -0.58 -2.10 8.29
CA TYR A 66 0.04 -3.43 8.20
C TYR A 66 -0.90 -4.53 8.69
N ASN A 67 -1.50 -5.28 7.77
CA ASN A 67 -2.37 -6.41 8.08
C ASN A 67 -2.10 -7.65 7.18
N PRO A 68 -1.08 -8.47 7.51
CA PRO A 68 -0.74 -9.70 6.78
C PRO A 68 -1.90 -10.69 6.59
N GLN A 69 -2.77 -10.80 7.58
CA GLN A 69 -3.91 -11.72 7.52
C GLN A 69 -4.90 -11.27 6.44
N LYS A 70 -5.21 -9.97 6.38
CA LYS A 70 -6.07 -9.41 5.33
C LYS A 70 -5.40 -9.50 3.95
N TYR A 71 -4.09 -9.29 3.86
CA TYR A 71 -3.36 -9.45 2.60
C TYR A 71 -3.51 -10.87 2.04
N MET A 72 -3.25 -11.91 2.85
CA MET A 72 -3.38 -13.30 2.41
C MET A 72 -4.82 -13.62 1.96
N LYS A 73 -5.80 -13.19 2.75
CA LYS A 73 -7.22 -13.43 2.42
C LYS A 73 -7.59 -12.87 1.04
N LEU A 74 -7.13 -11.66 0.73
CA LEU A 74 -7.41 -11.02 -0.56
C LEU A 74 -6.61 -11.66 -1.72
N LEU A 75 -5.42 -12.19 -1.45
CA LEU A 75 -4.60 -12.87 -2.47
C LEU A 75 -5.07 -14.30 -2.79
N GLU A 76 -5.84 -14.91 -1.89
CA GLU A 76 -6.42 -16.25 -2.06
C GLU A 76 -7.84 -16.23 -2.65
N SER A 77 -8.42 -15.03 -2.86
CA SER A 77 -9.76 -14.82 -3.42
C SER A 77 -9.72 -14.73 -4.94
#